data_AF-G5JE78-F1
#
_entry.id   AF-G5JE78-F1
#
_cell.length_a   1.000
_cell.length_b   1.000
_cell.length_c   1.000
_cell.angle_alpha   90.00
_cell.angle_beta   90.00
_cell.angle_gamma   90.00
#
_symmetry.space_group_name_H-M   'P 1'
#
loop_
_entity.id
_entity.type
_entity.pdbx_description
1 polymer ?
#
loop_
_entity_poly.entity_id
_entity_poly.type
_entity_poly.pdbx_seq_one_letter_code
_entity_poly.pdbx_strand_id
1 'polypeptide(L)'
;MGPWKNSFLLRESLDEPVDGDGDGNAEIRSQLTGEVRPYVEWAHDAGMQIHPYTHRNEERYLTLNPDGTPQTPESELEQLFGLGVDGIFTDFPETGAILRDQLADTEVRSPDNPTLDDPEKANLRRSRGYEGLGYSPDLTTLYPLLEGSVVGDPDNAVRIYEFDPASASFGDEIVGFYGLEDPSHAIGDMTPVNDDEFIVIERDGRQGEEAAFKKLYLVDLSEVDAEGFVEKTELADLLNIADPDDLNNDGETVFSFPFVTIEDVLVLDEQTILVANDNNYPFSIGRGPDIDNNEIIQIELDQPLNVDPDVGMIVEVGLTVDKTTVSEDADTYTLTFTLDEAAPEGGLRVVWSEVDSDSAFGDIEFPPTLTNASNLEQLTPQGEELARSAITIDEGATSATATFITVADETTEGDESTVYTLMDEIGYAPTDDDSVTVTIEDTSVTATEPPAFGLPVFGSLDGETIEAGSNELVFGGAGNDVIDSSAGGGGNRLYGQSGDDDFILGSGDRALGGDGNDRFFFPEAGGNNTITGGEGTDQFWIVTAEIPDTANIVTDFDQVEGDVLGIAGLGIGFDALDLSNDGDDAIVAFGGNDLARLSGVDSNSLTAADFAFA
;
A
#
# COMPACT_ATOMS: atom_id res chain seq x y z
N MET A 1 5.25 -44.00 -34.44
CA MET A 1 6.33 -44.28 -35.43
C MET A 1 7.62 -43.67 -34.92
N GLY A 2 8.76 -44.33 -35.08
CA GLY A 2 10.03 -43.79 -34.62
C GLY A 2 11.01 -43.61 -35.77
N PRO A 3 11.01 -42.47 -36.46
CA PRO A 3 11.98 -42.19 -37.51
C PRO A 3 13.32 -41.74 -36.93
N TRP A 4 14.37 -41.80 -37.73
CA TRP A 4 15.62 -41.12 -37.40
C TRP A 4 15.42 -39.61 -37.57
N LYS A 5 15.85 -38.78 -36.59
CA LYS A 5 15.65 -37.31 -36.58
C LYS A 5 16.06 -36.61 -37.88
N ASN A 6 17.16 -37.04 -38.50
CA ASN A 6 17.65 -36.48 -39.77
C ASN A 6 16.76 -36.82 -41.00
N SER A 7 15.71 -37.62 -40.82
CA SER A 7 14.77 -37.94 -41.91
C SER A 7 13.82 -36.77 -42.19
N PHE A 8 13.69 -35.83 -41.26
CA PHE A 8 12.78 -34.69 -41.36
C PHE A 8 13.40 -33.36 -40.94
N LEU A 9 14.44 -33.36 -40.10
CA LEU A 9 15.34 -32.21 -39.92
C LEU A 9 16.52 -32.32 -40.89
N LEU A 10 16.53 -31.51 -41.96
CA LEU A 10 17.57 -31.60 -42.98
C LEU A 10 18.86 -30.92 -42.54
N ARG A 11 19.97 -31.64 -42.73
CA ARG A 11 21.31 -31.24 -42.34
C ARG A 11 22.28 -31.38 -43.50
N GLU A 12 23.25 -30.49 -43.57
CA GLU A 12 24.41 -30.58 -44.46
C GLU A 12 25.68 -30.89 -43.68
N SER A 13 26.70 -31.42 -44.37
CA SER A 13 27.98 -31.75 -43.74
C SER A 13 28.90 -30.53 -43.71
N LEU A 14 29.63 -30.38 -42.62
CA LEU A 14 30.68 -29.37 -42.48
C LEU A 14 32.01 -29.89 -43.01
N ASP A 15 32.76 -29.02 -43.69
CA ASP A 15 34.11 -29.35 -44.17
C ASP A 15 35.11 -29.47 -43.01
N GLU A 16 35.02 -28.58 -42.03
CA GLU A 16 35.81 -28.61 -40.80
C GLU A 16 34.88 -28.81 -39.59
N PRO A 17 35.24 -29.69 -38.63
CA PRO A 17 34.46 -29.86 -37.42
C PRO A 17 34.46 -28.60 -36.56
N VAL A 18 33.38 -28.39 -35.80
CA VAL A 18 33.25 -27.29 -34.83
C VAL A 18 33.25 -27.86 -33.41
N ASP A 19 33.92 -27.14 -32.51
CA ASP A 19 33.93 -27.37 -31.06
C ASP A 19 32.74 -26.63 -30.45
N GLY A 20 31.71 -27.39 -30.10
CA GLY A 20 30.43 -26.88 -29.63
C GLY A 20 30.34 -26.68 -28.12
N ASP A 21 31.12 -27.43 -27.32
CA ASP A 21 31.12 -27.32 -25.86
C ASP A 21 32.36 -26.59 -25.30
N GLY A 22 33.30 -26.22 -26.18
CA GLY A 22 34.48 -25.44 -25.82
C GLY A 22 35.55 -26.23 -25.09
N ASP A 23 35.52 -27.56 -25.14
CA ASP A 23 36.50 -28.43 -24.47
C ASP A 23 37.84 -28.55 -25.23
N GLY A 24 37.91 -27.98 -26.45
CA GLY A 24 39.06 -27.99 -27.35
C GLY A 24 39.06 -29.15 -28.35
N ASN A 25 38.04 -30.02 -28.37
CA ASN A 25 37.92 -31.17 -29.26
C ASN A 25 36.73 -31.03 -30.20
N ALA A 26 36.91 -30.40 -31.36
CA ALA A 26 35.83 -30.25 -32.33
C ALA A 26 35.24 -31.59 -32.85
N GLU A 27 34.01 -31.94 -32.44
CA GLU A 27 33.30 -33.13 -32.90
C GLU A 27 32.03 -32.86 -33.74
N ILE A 28 31.46 -31.64 -33.74
CA ILE A 28 30.26 -31.32 -34.57
C ILE A 28 30.63 -31.33 -36.05
N ARG A 29 29.85 -32.06 -36.87
CA ARG A 29 30.14 -32.28 -38.31
C ARG A 29 28.98 -31.96 -39.25
N SER A 30 27.89 -31.42 -38.74
CA SER A 30 26.75 -31.05 -39.57
C SER A 30 26.17 -29.72 -39.15
N GLN A 31 25.42 -29.11 -40.06
CA GLN A 31 24.65 -27.90 -39.83
C GLN A 31 23.22 -28.10 -40.33
N LEU A 32 22.23 -27.60 -39.60
CA LEU A 32 20.84 -27.58 -40.02
C LEU A 32 20.66 -26.63 -41.19
N THR A 33 19.88 -27.05 -42.17
CA THR A 33 19.55 -26.22 -43.34
C THR A 33 18.38 -25.25 -43.09
N GLY A 34 17.68 -25.41 -41.96
CA GLY A 34 16.39 -24.77 -41.67
C GLY A 34 15.19 -25.44 -42.35
N GLU A 35 15.40 -26.34 -43.31
CA GLU A 35 14.29 -27.06 -43.97
C GLU A 35 13.78 -28.23 -43.10
N VAL A 36 12.48 -28.19 -42.79
CA VAL A 36 11.77 -29.27 -42.09
C VAL A 36 10.80 -29.95 -43.04
N ARG A 37 10.88 -31.27 -43.15
CA ARG A 37 9.90 -32.06 -43.93
C ARG A 37 8.63 -32.27 -43.11
N PRO A 38 7.44 -32.31 -43.75
CA PRO A 38 6.13 -32.44 -43.08
C PRO A 38 5.84 -33.85 -42.54
N TYR A 39 6.87 -34.56 -42.09
CA TYR A 39 6.79 -35.94 -41.64
C TYR A 39 6.01 -36.09 -40.32
N VAL A 40 6.08 -35.06 -39.46
CA VAL A 40 5.32 -34.98 -38.20
C VAL A 40 3.84 -34.78 -38.52
N GLU A 41 3.51 -33.76 -39.33
CA GLU A 41 2.15 -33.49 -39.81
C GLU A 41 1.53 -34.74 -40.46
N TRP A 42 2.24 -35.40 -41.38
CA TRP A 42 1.75 -36.63 -42.01
C TRP A 42 1.51 -37.78 -41.03
N ALA A 43 2.28 -37.86 -39.93
CA ALA A 43 2.08 -38.86 -38.89
C ALA A 43 0.78 -38.58 -38.11
N HIS A 44 0.58 -37.33 -37.71
CA HIS A 44 -0.60 -36.89 -37.00
C HIS A 44 -1.88 -37.00 -37.83
N ASP A 45 -1.83 -36.60 -39.11
CA ASP A 45 -2.93 -36.79 -40.08
C ASP A 45 -3.33 -38.26 -40.24
N ALA A 46 -2.36 -39.17 -40.11
CA ALA A 46 -2.58 -40.61 -40.13
C ALA A 46 -3.03 -41.18 -38.76
N GLY A 47 -3.22 -40.33 -37.74
CA GLY A 47 -3.59 -40.71 -36.38
C GLY A 47 -2.47 -41.44 -35.63
N MET A 48 -1.21 -41.17 -35.95
CA MET A 48 -0.04 -41.81 -35.36
C MET A 48 0.75 -40.83 -34.50
N GLN A 49 1.19 -41.29 -33.33
CA GLN A 49 2.23 -40.61 -32.55
C GLN A 49 3.60 -40.79 -33.20
N ILE A 50 4.47 -39.79 -33.15
CA ILE A 50 5.84 -39.81 -33.67
C ILE A 50 6.87 -39.65 -32.54
N HIS A 51 7.74 -40.65 -32.36
CA HIS A 51 8.81 -40.65 -31.36
C HIS A 51 10.19 -40.87 -32.00
N PRO A 52 10.92 -39.84 -32.46
CA PRO A 52 12.18 -40.00 -33.13
C PRO A 52 13.27 -40.60 -32.24
N TYR A 53 14.26 -41.24 -32.89
CA TYR A 53 15.40 -41.86 -32.24
C TYR A 53 16.72 -41.50 -32.96
N THR A 54 17.89 -41.59 -32.33
CA THR A 54 18.13 -41.57 -30.87
C THR A 54 18.78 -40.24 -30.50
N HIS A 55 18.30 -39.61 -29.44
CA HIS A 55 18.87 -38.39 -28.87
C HIS A 55 20.05 -38.70 -27.97
N ARG A 56 21.09 -37.87 -28.09
CA ARG A 56 22.41 -38.12 -27.53
C ARG A 56 23.08 -36.81 -27.16
N ASN A 57 23.56 -36.72 -25.93
CA ASN A 57 24.20 -35.50 -25.43
C ASN A 57 25.61 -35.30 -25.99
N GLU A 58 26.25 -36.37 -26.47
CA GLU A 58 27.64 -36.23 -26.91
C GLU A 58 27.73 -35.39 -28.19
N GLU A 59 28.67 -34.45 -28.18
CA GLU A 59 28.89 -33.42 -29.20
C GLU A 59 28.85 -33.94 -30.65
N ARG A 60 29.49 -35.08 -30.93
CA ARG A 60 29.49 -35.74 -32.25
C ARG A 60 28.11 -36.09 -32.84
N TYR A 61 27.06 -36.10 -32.02
CA TYR A 61 25.68 -36.38 -32.43
C TYR A 61 24.80 -35.12 -32.50
N LEU A 62 25.34 -33.98 -32.09
CA LEU A 62 24.75 -32.64 -32.22
C LEU A 62 25.09 -32.05 -33.60
N THR A 63 24.57 -30.86 -33.85
CA THR A 63 24.69 -30.13 -35.13
C THR A 63 24.79 -28.65 -34.84
N LEU A 64 25.21 -27.85 -35.83
CA LEU A 64 25.00 -26.41 -35.79
C LEU A 64 23.55 -26.09 -36.17
N ASN A 65 23.02 -25.02 -35.60
CA ASN A 65 21.81 -24.34 -36.02
C ASN A 65 22.00 -23.70 -37.41
N PRO A 66 20.91 -23.29 -38.11
CA PRO A 66 21.03 -22.65 -39.42
C PRO A 66 21.92 -21.40 -39.43
N ASP A 67 21.97 -20.65 -38.33
CA ASP A 67 22.81 -19.48 -38.13
C ASP A 67 24.29 -19.80 -37.83
N GLY A 68 24.64 -21.09 -37.71
CA GLY A 68 25.99 -21.57 -37.43
C GLY A 68 26.33 -21.69 -35.95
N THR A 69 25.39 -21.43 -35.03
CA THR A 69 25.61 -21.62 -33.59
C THR A 69 25.54 -23.11 -33.21
N PRO A 70 26.34 -23.61 -32.26
CA PRO A 70 26.23 -24.99 -31.78
C PRO A 70 24.90 -25.26 -31.09
N GLN A 71 24.22 -26.34 -31.48
CA GLN A 71 23.03 -26.83 -30.79
C GLN A 71 23.45 -27.59 -29.52
N THR A 72 22.72 -27.39 -28.42
CA THR A 72 22.83 -28.17 -27.18
C THR A 72 21.87 -29.37 -27.19
N PRO A 73 22.07 -30.40 -26.33
CA PRO A 73 21.13 -31.51 -26.23
C PRO A 73 19.68 -31.07 -25.93
N GLU A 74 19.53 -30.07 -25.06
CA GLU A 74 18.25 -29.50 -24.64
C GLU A 74 17.58 -28.77 -25.81
N SER A 75 18.29 -27.87 -26.49
CA SER A 75 17.74 -27.14 -27.65
C SER A 75 17.38 -28.05 -28.83
N GLU A 76 18.05 -29.19 -29.01
CA GLU A 76 17.61 -30.21 -29.99
C GLU A 76 16.25 -30.80 -29.64
N LEU A 77 16.03 -31.09 -28.35
CA LEU A 77 14.78 -31.66 -27.91
C LEU A 77 13.64 -30.62 -27.92
N GLU A 78 13.91 -29.38 -27.50
CA GLU A 78 12.97 -28.25 -27.62
C GLU A 78 12.50 -28.09 -29.07
N GLN A 79 13.43 -28.01 -30.02
CA GLN A 79 13.11 -27.91 -31.46
C GLN A 79 12.19 -29.06 -31.92
N LEU A 80 12.41 -30.28 -31.44
CA LEU A 80 11.58 -31.41 -31.84
C LEU A 80 10.18 -31.37 -31.26
N PHE A 81 10.06 -31.02 -29.98
CA PHE A 81 8.74 -30.84 -29.37
C PHE A 81 7.98 -29.68 -30.01
N GLY A 82 8.67 -28.57 -30.34
CA GLY A 82 8.10 -27.46 -31.12
C GLY A 82 7.60 -27.88 -32.51
N LEU A 83 8.25 -28.87 -33.14
CA LEU A 83 7.77 -29.47 -34.39
C LEU A 83 6.57 -30.42 -34.23
N GLY A 84 6.07 -30.64 -33.01
CA GLY A 84 4.93 -31.50 -32.71
C GLY A 84 5.29 -32.97 -32.44
N VAL A 85 6.55 -33.28 -32.11
CA VAL A 85 6.92 -34.66 -31.75
C VAL A 85 6.25 -35.09 -30.45
N ASP A 86 5.61 -36.28 -30.41
CA ASP A 86 4.85 -36.76 -29.25
C ASP A 86 5.71 -37.32 -28.10
N GLY A 87 7.00 -37.54 -28.35
CA GLY A 87 7.92 -38.15 -27.38
C GLY A 87 9.25 -38.50 -28.03
N ILE A 88 10.24 -38.94 -27.26
CA ILE A 88 11.60 -39.18 -27.78
C ILE A 88 12.18 -40.50 -27.28
N PHE A 89 13.10 -41.08 -28.05
CA PHE A 89 14.01 -42.11 -27.55
C PHE A 89 15.39 -41.48 -27.31
N THR A 90 15.79 -41.37 -26.04
CA THR A 90 17.09 -40.83 -25.62
C THR A 90 17.87 -41.85 -24.81
N ASP A 91 19.20 -41.89 -25.01
CA ASP A 91 20.11 -42.63 -24.14
C ASP A 91 20.46 -41.84 -22.85
N PHE A 92 20.00 -40.58 -22.77
CA PHE A 92 20.23 -39.63 -21.67
C PHE A 92 18.89 -39.25 -21.03
N PRO A 93 18.33 -40.12 -20.16
CA PRO A 93 16.98 -39.93 -19.61
C PRO A 93 16.86 -38.73 -18.68
N GLU A 94 17.96 -38.24 -18.10
CA GLU A 94 17.98 -37.06 -17.23
C GLU A 94 17.65 -35.78 -18.02
N THR A 95 18.38 -35.50 -19.11
CA THR A 95 18.09 -34.39 -20.04
C THR A 95 16.65 -34.42 -20.54
N GLY A 96 16.15 -35.60 -20.93
CA GLY A 96 14.75 -35.74 -21.37
C GLY A 96 13.72 -35.53 -20.24
N ALA A 97 14.08 -35.81 -18.99
CA ALA A 97 13.20 -35.57 -17.84
C ALA A 97 13.15 -34.08 -17.47
N ILE A 98 14.29 -33.38 -17.48
CA ILE A 98 14.37 -31.93 -17.25
C ILE A 98 13.48 -31.19 -18.24
N LEU A 99 13.62 -31.48 -19.54
CA LEU A 99 12.80 -30.80 -20.55
C LEU A 99 11.31 -31.12 -20.45
N ARG A 100 10.94 -32.38 -20.18
CA ARG A 100 9.54 -32.73 -19.92
C ARG A 100 8.99 -31.89 -18.76
N ASP A 101 9.76 -31.74 -17.69
CA ASP A 101 9.34 -31.01 -16.51
C ASP A 101 9.23 -29.51 -16.81
N GLN A 102 10.17 -28.92 -17.56
CA GLN A 102 10.09 -27.54 -18.05
C GLN A 102 8.83 -27.29 -18.91
N LEU A 103 8.53 -28.19 -19.86
CA LEU A 103 7.36 -28.10 -20.73
C LEU A 103 6.03 -28.29 -20.00
N ALA A 104 6.05 -28.97 -18.85
CA ALA A 104 4.86 -29.23 -18.04
C ALA A 104 4.71 -28.25 -16.87
N ASP A 105 5.72 -27.41 -16.61
CA ASP A 105 5.71 -26.45 -15.52
C ASP A 105 4.79 -25.28 -15.89
N THR A 106 3.83 -25.01 -15.00
CA THR A 106 2.93 -23.88 -15.14
C THR A 106 3.54 -22.58 -14.62
N GLU A 107 4.62 -22.66 -13.84
CA GLU A 107 5.31 -21.49 -13.30
C GLU A 107 6.51 -21.13 -14.18
N VAL A 108 6.69 -19.84 -14.46
CA VAL A 108 7.84 -19.33 -15.21
C VAL A 108 8.98 -19.00 -14.25
N ARG A 109 10.15 -19.59 -14.47
CA ARG A 109 11.32 -19.44 -13.60
C ARG A 109 12.60 -19.30 -14.40
N SER A 110 13.39 -18.31 -14.02
CA SER A 110 14.78 -18.16 -14.49
C SER A 110 15.76 -18.96 -13.62
N PRO A 111 17.01 -19.18 -14.08
CA PRO A 111 18.03 -19.89 -13.32
C PRO A 111 18.43 -19.17 -12.03
N ASP A 112 18.11 -17.88 -11.91
CA ASP A 112 18.42 -17.03 -10.76
C ASP A 112 17.27 -16.95 -9.75
N ASN A 113 16.16 -17.67 -9.99
CA ASN A 113 15.05 -17.73 -9.05
C ASN A 113 15.54 -18.37 -7.72
N PRO A 114 15.39 -17.68 -6.57
CA PRO A 114 15.95 -18.13 -5.29
C PRO A 114 15.29 -19.40 -4.73
N THR A 115 14.14 -19.79 -5.26
CA THR A 115 13.40 -20.99 -4.85
C THR A 115 13.67 -22.20 -5.74
N LEU A 116 14.39 -22.01 -6.85
CA LEU A 116 14.73 -23.08 -7.77
C LEU A 116 15.88 -23.92 -7.20
N ASP A 117 15.63 -25.22 -7.00
CA ASP A 117 16.60 -26.14 -6.40
C ASP A 117 17.72 -26.54 -7.36
N ASP A 118 17.46 -26.44 -8.66
CA ASP A 118 18.37 -26.75 -9.75
C ASP A 118 18.19 -25.76 -10.91
N PRO A 119 19.17 -24.88 -11.19
CA PRO A 119 19.10 -23.91 -12.28
C PRO A 119 18.84 -24.52 -13.67
N GLU A 120 19.17 -25.80 -13.88
CA GLU A 120 18.92 -26.49 -15.16
C GLU A 120 17.42 -26.74 -15.42
N LYS A 121 16.56 -26.66 -14.40
CA LYS A 121 15.10 -26.79 -14.54
C LYS A 121 14.39 -25.49 -14.89
N ALA A 122 15.11 -24.37 -14.99
CA ALA A 122 14.53 -23.09 -15.38
C ALA A 122 13.91 -23.20 -16.79
N ASN A 123 12.67 -22.74 -16.97
CA ASN A 123 11.99 -22.71 -18.28
C ASN A 123 12.05 -21.33 -18.94
N LEU A 124 12.74 -20.37 -18.33
CA LEU A 124 13.06 -19.07 -18.90
C LEU A 124 14.56 -18.84 -18.78
N ARG A 125 15.18 -18.24 -19.80
CA ARG A 125 16.63 -17.97 -19.74
C ARG A 125 16.96 -16.84 -18.76
N ARG A 126 18.21 -16.79 -18.31
CA ARG A 126 18.73 -15.65 -17.51
C ARG A 126 18.60 -14.36 -18.32
N SER A 127 18.26 -13.26 -17.64
CA SER A 127 18.07 -11.95 -18.26
C SER A 127 17.07 -12.02 -19.40
N ARG A 128 15.90 -12.63 -19.14
CA ARG A 128 14.75 -12.69 -20.07
C ARG A 128 13.43 -12.51 -19.34
N GLY A 129 13.45 -11.81 -18.21
CA GLY A 129 12.30 -11.59 -17.33
C GLY A 129 11.30 -10.61 -17.94
N TYR A 130 10.46 -10.01 -17.08
CA TYR A 130 9.63 -8.89 -17.52
C TYR A 130 10.53 -7.72 -17.90
N GLU A 131 10.28 -7.17 -19.08
CA GLU A 131 11.02 -6.04 -19.65
C GLU A 131 10.06 -4.89 -19.97
N GLY A 132 8.86 -5.20 -20.49
CA GLY A 132 7.77 -4.24 -20.61
C GLY A 132 6.76 -4.38 -19.47
N LEU A 133 6.20 -3.26 -19.03
CA LEU A 133 5.13 -3.23 -18.04
C LEU A 133 4.07 -2.20 -18.44
N GLY A 134 3.07 -2.67 -19.19
CA GLY A 134 1.88 -1.86 -19.48
C GLY A 134 0.98 -1.74 -18.25
N TYR A 135 0.04 -0.80 -18.30
CA TYR A 135 -1.03 -0.64 -17.31
C TYR A 135 -2.34 -0.27 -18.01
N SER A 136 -3.48 -0.65 -17.45
CA SER A 136 -4.78 -0.14 -17.91
C SER A 136 -4.91 1.35 -17.53
N PRO A 137 -5.55 2.19 -18.36
CA PRO A 137 -5.78 3.62 -18.06
C PRO A 137 -6.38 3.88 -16.67
N ASP A 138 -7.27 3.01 -16.21
CA ASP A 138 -7.88 3.06 -14.86
C ASP A 138 -6.95 2.62 -13.71
N LEU A 139 -5.71 2.23 -14.01
CA LEU A 139 -4.67 1.74 -13.10
C LEU A 139 -5.06 0.48 -12.29
N THR A 140 -6.13 -0.22 -12.68
CA THR A 140 -6.58 -1.43 -11.98
C THR A 140 -5.88 -2.70 -12.43
N THR A 141 -5.17 -2.66 -13.56
CA THR A 141 -4.53 -3.82 -14.17
C THR A 141 -3.14 -3.46 -14.68
N LEU A 142 -2.17 -4.35 -14.45
CA LEU A 142 -0.84 -4.29 -15.05
C LEU A 142 -0.71 -5.39 -16.11
N TYR A 143 0.05 -5.09 -17.17
CA TYR A 143 0.33 -6.00 -18.28
C TYR A 143 1.84 -6.27 -18.42
N PRO A 144 2.41 -7.17 -17.60
CA PRO A 144 3.82 -7.55 -17.72
C PRO A 144 4.10 -8.30 -19.03
N LEU A 145 5.11 -7.87 -19.77
CA LEU A 145 5.58 -8.47 -21.01
C LEU A 145 7.00 -9.02 -20.83
N LEU A 146 7.18 -10.31 -21.12
CA LEU A 146 8.50 -10.95 -21.07
C LEU A 146 9.41 -10.49 -22.21
N GLU A 147 10.72 -10.39 -21.94
CA GLU A 147 11.75 -10.17 -22.96
C GLU A 147 12.02 -11.44 -23.79
N GLY A 148 11.87 -12.63 -23.19
CA GLY A 148 12.24 -13.88 -23.84
C GLY A 148 11.19 -14.97 -23.73
N SER A 149 11.30 -15.90 -24.68
CA SER A 149 10.38 -17.03 -24.81
C SER A 149 10.54 -18.04 -23.68
N VAL A 150 9.42 -18.58 -23.22
CA VAL A 150 9.39 -19.69 -22.25
C VAL A 150 9.50 -21.01 -23.01
N VAL A 151 10.25 -21.95 -22.45
CA VAL A 151 10.39 -23.30 -23.02
C VAL A 151 9.01 -23.94 -23.23
N GLY A 152 8.71 -24.27 -24.49
CA GLY A 152 7.41 -24.84 -24.90
C GLY A 152 6.50 -23.89 -25.65
N ASP A 153 6.78 -22.58 -25.60
CA ASP A 153 6.11 -21.58 -26.42
C ASP A 153 6.59 -21.64 -27.88
N PRO A 154 5.86 -21.03 -28.84
CA PRO A 154 6.35 -20.84 -30.20
C PRO A 154 7.70 -20.11 -30.26
N ASP A 155 8.53 -20.42 -31.27
CA ASP A 155 9.94 -19.99 -31.39
C ASP A 155 10.17 -18.46 -31.42
N ASN A 156 9.13 -17.64 -31.63
CA ASN A 156 9.18 -16.18 -31.63
C ASN A 156 8.18 -15.53 -30.67
N ALA A 157 7.58 -16.30 -29.77
CA ALA A 157 6.56 -15.83 -28.85
C ALA A 157 7.17 -15.38 -27.52
N VAL A 158 6.74 -14.21 -27.03
CA VAL A 158 6.95 -13.78 -25.64
C VAL A 158 5.60 -13.48 -25.00
N ARG A 159 5.42 -13.84 -23.73
CA ARG A 159 4.11 -13.83 -23.07
C ARG A 159 3.76 -12.44 -22.54
N ILE A 160 2.50 -12.06 -22.70
CA ILE A 160 1.85 -10.92 -22.05
C ILE A 160 0.95 -11.48 -20.95
N TYR A 161 1.11 -11.00 -19.73
CA TYR A 161 0.30 -11.40 -18.57
C TYR A 161 -0.69 -10.30 -18.19
N GLU A 162 -1.70 -10.69 -17.43
CA GLU A 162 -2.55 -9.77 -16.68
C GLU A 162 -2.20 -9.91 -15.19
N PHE A 163 -2.06 -8.78 -14.49
CA PHE A 163 -1.78 -8.75 -13.06
C PHE A 163 -2.66 -7.70 -12.36
N ASP A 164 -3.38 -8.14 -11.33
CA ASP A 164 -4.20 -7.30 -10.47
C ASP A 164 -3.35 -6.83 -9.27
N PRO A 165 -3.00 -5.52 -9.17
CA PRO A 165 -2.21 -4.98 -8.08
C PRO A 165 -2.96 -4.93 -6.75
N ALA A 166 -4.29 -4.86 -6.75
CA ALA A 166 -5.09 -4.82 -5.53
C ALA A 166 -5.12 -6.19 -4.83
N SER A 167 -5.21 -7.27 -5.61
CA SER A 167 -5.15 -8.63 -5.07
C SER A 167 -3.75 -9.26 -5.07
N ALA A 168 -2.78 -8.60 -5.70
CA ALA A 168 -1.41 -9.07 -5.93
C ALA A 168 -1.35 -10.45 -6.59
N SER A 169 -2.20 -10.66 -7.61
CA SER A 169 -2.29 -11.93 -8.32
C SER A 169 -2.27 -11.78 -9.84
N PHE A 170 -1.65 -12.75 -10.51
CA PHE A 170 -1.75 -12.92 -11.96
C PHE A 170 -3.09 -13.55 -12.33
N GLY A 171 -3.57 -13.24 -13.54
CA GLY A 171 -4.68 -13.96 -14.17
C GLY A 171 -4.42 -15.47 -14.32
N ASP A 172 -5.50 -16.24 -14.46
CA ASP A 172 -5.43 -17.71 -14.61
C ASP A 172 -4.79 -18.13 -15.95
N GLU A 173 -4.88 -17.29 -16.98
CA GLU A 173 -4.31 -17.48 -18.31
C GLU A 173 -3.48 -16.24 -18.71
N ILE A 174 -2.56 -16.41 -19.66
CA ILE A 174 -1.90 -15.26 -20.29
C ILE A 174 -2.89 -14.51 -21.18
N VAL A 175 -2.66 -13.22 -21.39
CA VAL A 175 -3.45 -12.42 -22.35
C VAL A 175 -3.20 -12.92 -23.77
N GLY A 176 -1.93 -13.14 -24.11
CA GLY A 176 -1.51 -13.64 -25.40
C GLY A 176 0.00 -13.59 -25.59
N PHE A 177 0.44 -13.86 -26.82
CA PHE A 177 1.83 -13.80 -27.23
C PHE A 177 2.10 -12.57 -28.09
N TYR A 178 3.08 -11.76 -27.70
CA TYR A 178 3.72 -10.83 -28.63
C TYR A 178 4.68 -11.63 -29.52
N GLY A 179 4.50 -11.55 -30.84
CA GLY A 179 5.35 -12.24 -31.80
C GLY A 179 6.52 -11.37 -32.26
N LEU A 180 7.75 -11.74 -31.91
CA LEU A 180 8.97 -11.08 -32.40
C LEU A 180 9.10 -11.27 -33.92
N GLU A 181 9.62 -10.26 -34.64
CA GLU A 181 10.00 -10.39 -36.06
C GLU A 181 11.16 -11.37 -36.25
N ASP A 182 12.08 -11.42 -35.28
CA ASP A 182 13.17 -12.37 -35.23
C ASP A 182 13.36 -12.84 -33.78
N PRO A 183 13.50 -14.15 -33.49
CA PRO A 183 13.69 -14.67 -32.13
C PRO A 183 14.91 -14.13 -31.39
N SER A 184 15.87 -13.50 -32.09
CA SER A 184 17.04 -12.86 -31.50
C SER A 184 16.81 -11.40 -31.07
N HIS A 185 15.67 -10.81 -31.44
CA HIS A 185 15.27 -9.49 -30.98
C HIS A 185 14.89 -9.52 -29.50
N ALA A 186 14.85 -8.33 -28.92
CA ALA A 186 14.33 -8.08 -27.59
C ALA A 186 13.31 -6.96 -27.64
N ILE A 187 12.37 -6.99 -26.70
CA ILE A 187 11.53 -5.84 -26.44
C ILE A 187 12.30 -4.81 -25.59
N GLY A 188 11.85 -3.56 -25.61
CA GLY A 188 12.44 -2.47 -24.81
C GLY A 188 11.48 -1.91 -23.77
N ASP A 189 10.20 -1.77 -24.13
CA ASP A 189 9.15 -1.22 -23.27
C ASP A 189 7.77 -1.57 -23.83
N MET A 190 6.72 -1.43 -23.01
CA MET A 190 5.31 -1.54 -23.37
C MET A 190 4.49 -0.47 -22.63
N THR A 191 3.89 0.46 -23.37
CA THR A 191 3.13 1.59 -22.81
C THR A 191 1.68 1.60 -23.33
N PRO A 192 0.68 1.97 -22.52
CA PRO A 192 -0.71 1.99 -22.97
C PRO A 192 -1.00 3.13 -23.94
N VAL A 193 -1.94 2.88 -24.85
CA VAL A 193 -2.64 3.88 -25.65
C VAL A 193 -4.08 4.01 -25.16
N ASN A 194 -4.74 2.89 -24.88
CA ASN A 194 -6.06 2.80 -24.25
C ASN A 194 -6.19 1.44 -23.54
N ASP A 195 -7.42 1.02 -23.18
CA ASP A 195 -7.69 -0.25 -22.49
C ASP A 195 -7.17 -1.49 -23.23
N ASP A 196 -7.17 -1.46 -24.57
CA ASP A 196 -6.88 -2.63 -25.41
C ASP A 196 -5.58 -2.46 -26.24
N GLU A 197 -5.18 -1.23 -26.55
CA GLU A 197 -4.05 -0.94 -27.45
C GLU A 197 -2.80 -0.44 -26.68
N PHE A 198 -1.62 -0.96 -27.05
CA PHE A 198 -0.33 -0.66 -26.43
C PHE A 198 0.76 -0.43 -27.48
N ILE A 199 1.75 0.40 -27.18
CA ILE A 199 2.96 0.53 -28.00
C ILE A 199 4.07 -0.31 -27.38
N VAL A 200 4.68 -1.18 -28.19
CA VAL A 200 5.82 -2.01 -27.82
C VAL A 200 7.05 -1.63 -28.63
N ILE A 201 8.19 -1.49 -27.96
CA ILE A 201 9.49 -1.32 -28.62
C ILE A 201 10.06 -2.71 -28.94
N GLU A 202 10.50 -2.94 -30.18
CA GLU A 202 11.23 -4.14 -30.58
C GLU A 202 12.54 -3.76 -31.28
N ARG A 203 13.64 -4.39 -30.87
CA ARG A 203 14.99 -4.03 -31.31
C ARG A 203 15.90 -5.24 -31.47
N ASP A 204 16.84 -5.14 -32.42
CA ASP A 204 18.02 -6.02 -32.43
C ASP A 204 19.02 -5.64 -31.32
N GLY A 205 20.02 -6.49 -31.08
CA GLY A 205 21.11 -6.21 -30.14
C GLY A 205 22.28 -5.39 -30.72
N ARG A 206 22.12 -4.79 -31.91
CA ARG A 206 23.18 -4.05 -32.61
C ARG A 206 23.01 -2.54 -32.40
N GLN A 207 24.04 -1.76 -32.73
CA GLN A 207 24.04 -0.29 -32.58
C GLN A 207 24.86 0.40 -33.67
N GLY A 208 24.67 1.71 -33.82
CA GLY A 208 25.34 2.53 -34.82
C GLY A 208 25.14 2.02 -36.24
N GLU A 209 26.19 1.99 -37.04
CA GLU A 209 26.13 1.54 -38.44
C GLU A 209 25.72 0.05 -38.59
N GLU A 210 25.83 -0.75 -37.52
CA GLU A 210 25.45 -2.17 -37.52
C GLU A 210 23.99 -2.40 -37.13
N ALA A 211 23.30 -1.38 -36.59
CA ALA A 211 21.88 -1.44 -36.27
C ALA A 211 21.07 -1.78 -37.54
N ALA A 212 20.26 -2.82 -37.47
CA ALA A 212 19.45 -3.30 -38.58
C ALA A 212 17.95 -3.27 -38.30
N PHE A 213 17.55 -3.27 -37.03
CA PHE A 213 16.14 -3.27 -36.62
C PHE A 213 15.92 -2.53 -35.30
N LYS A 214 15.14 -1.43 -35.34
CA LYS A 214 14.65 -0.67 -34.19
C LYS A 214 13.25 -0.14 -34.53
N LYS A 215 12.19 -0.73 -34.00
CA LYS A 215 10.82 -0.39 -34.39
C LYS A 215 9.89 -0.26 -33.20
N LEU A 216 8.82 0.50 -33.41
CA LEU A 216 7.67 0.57 -32.53
C LEU A 216 6.50 -0.15 -33.20
N TYR A 217 5.77 -0.94 -32.43
CA TYR A 217 4.55 -1.62 -32.86
C TYR A 217 3.38 -1.17 -32.00
N LEU A 218 2.24 -0.89 -32.64
CA LEU A 218 0.94 -0.81 -31.96
C LEU A 218 0.38 -2.24 -31.87
N VAL A 219 0.01 -2.65 -30.67
CA VAL A 219 -0.44 -4.00 -30.33
C VAL A 219 -1.86 -3.92 -29.76
N ASP A 220 -2.78 -4.73 -30.27
CA ASP A 220 -4.16 -4.81 -29.79
C ASP A 220 -4.35 -6.13 -29.01
N LEU A 221 -4.56 -6.02 -27.70
CA LEU A 221 -4.74 -7.18 -26.81
C LEU A 221 -6.12 -7.83 -26.94
N SER A 222 -7.10 -7.12 -27.51
CA SER A 222 -8.46 -7.64 -27.71
C SER A 222 -8.58 -8.56 -28.93
N GLU A 223 -7.62 -8.48 -29.87
CA GLU A 223 -7.58 -9.27 -31.09
C GLU A 223 -6.45 -10.31 -31.00
N VAL A 224 -6.81 -11.52 -30.53
CA VAL A 224 -5.90 -12.68 -30.42
C VAL A 224 -6.23 -13.72 -31.48
N ASP A 225 -5.21 -14.17 -32.23
CA ASP A 225 -5.38 -15.17 -33.28
C ASP A 225 -5.57 -16.61 -32.74
N ALA A 226 -5.74 -17.58 -33.64
CA ALA A 226 -6.00 -18.97 -33.26
C ALA A 226 -4.78 -19.67 -32.63
N GLU A 227 -3.59 -19.10 -32.82
CA GLU A 227 -2.31 -19.56 -32.30
C GLU A 227 -1.92 -18.84 -31.00
N GLY A 228 -2.72 -17.85 -30.58
CA GLY A 228 -2.56 -17.11 -29.33
C GLY A 228 -1.75 -15.83 -29.45
N PHE A 229 -1.45 -15.35 -30.66
CA PHE A 229 -0.72 -14.10 -30.86
C PHE A 229 -1.67 -12.90 -30.91
N VAL A 230 -1.27 -11.80 -30.26
CA VAL A 230 -1.96 -10.51 -30.33
C VAL A 230 -1.71 -9.85 -31.69
N GLU A 231 -2.71 -9.13 -32.21
CA GLU A 231 -2.55 -8.35 -33.45
C GLU A 231 -1.52 -7.24 -33.21
N LYS A 232 -0.55 -7.11 -34.13
CA LYS A 232 0.45 -6.03 -34.10
C LYS A 232 0.58 -5.34 -35.46
N THR A 233 0.72 -4.02 -35.44
CA THR A 233 0.91 -3.17 -36.61
C THR A 233 2.13 -2.27 -36.41
N GLU A 234 3.00 -2.17 -37.42
CA GLU A 234 4.17 -1.27 -37.36
C GLU A 234 3.72 0.19 -37.21
N LEU A 235 4.21 0.85 -36.16
CA LEU A 235 3.90 2.24 -35.84
C LEU A 235 5.00 3.20 -36.31
N ALA A 236 6.27 2.85 -36.07
CA ALA A 236 7.41 3.67 -36.48
C ALA A 236 8.69 2.83 -36.68
N ASP A 237 9.54 3.25 -37.63
CA ASP A 237 10.90 2.74 -37.83
C ASP A 237 11.91 3.75 -37.27
N LEU A 238 12.53 3.43 -36.13
CA LEU A 238 13.44 4.31 -35.42
C LEU A 238 14.80 4.48 -36.13
N LEU A 239 15.08 3.67 -37.17
CA LEU A 239 16.25 3.87 -38.04
C LEU A 239 15.93 4.77 -39.25
N ASN A 240 14.67 5.17 -39.43
CA ASN A 240 14.21 5.93 -40.58
C ASN A 240 13.11 6.94 -40.19
N ILE A 241 13.43 7.85 -39.28
CA ILE A 241 12.52 8.90 -38.81
C ILE A 241 12.67 10.11 -39.74
N ALA A 242 11.55 10.72 -40.16
CA ALA A 242 11.61 11.95 -40.95
C ALA A 242 12.11 13.13 -40.10
N ASP A 243 13.16 13.82 -40.55
CA ASP A 243 13.68 15.05 -39.91
C ASP A 243 13.76 16.19 -40.94
N PRO A 244 12.61 16.70 -41.43
CA PRO A 244 12.59 17.70 -42.51
C PRO A 244 13.23 19.03 -42.14
N ASP A 245 13.37 19.30 -40.84
CA ASP A 245 13.90 20.55 -40.29
C ASP A 245 15.36 20.43 -39.81
N ASP A 246 15.99 19.26 -39.97
CA ASP A 246 17.40 19.00 -39.60
C ASP A 246 17.65 19.41 -38.13
N LEU A 247 16.81 18.91 -37.22
CA LEU A 247 16.80 19.32 -35.81
C LEU A 247 18.14 19.03 -35.13
N ASN A 248 18.81 17.95 -35.53
CA ASN A 248 20.12 17.58 -35.01
C ASN A 248 21.30 18.29 -35.74
N ASN A 249 21.03 19.06 -36.80
CA ASN A 249 22.00 19.80 -37.61
C ASN A 249 23.11 18.92 -38.23
N ASP A 250 22.78 17.70 -38.64
CA ASP A 250 23.70 16.80 -39.35
C ASP A 250 23.67 16.98 -40.89
N GLY A 251 22.67 17.70 -41.41
CA GLY A 251 22.49 18.01 -42.82
C GLY A 251 21.73 16.96 -43.62
N GLU A 252 21.25 15.90 -43.00
CA GLU A 252 20.32 14.92 -43.56
C GLU A 252 18.87 15.32 -43.23
N THR A 253 17.91 14.69 -43.90
CA THR A 253 16.46 14.89 -43.61
C THR A 253 15.81 13.63 -43.05
N VAL A 254 16.66 12.70 -42.60
CA VAL A 254 16.27 11.43 -42.00
C VAL A 254 17.13 11.27 -40.76
N PHE A 255 16.46 11.11 -39.64
CA PHE A 255 17.09 10.87 -38.36
C PHE A 255 17.04 9.37 -38.02
N SER A 256 18.10 8.88 -37.38
CA SER A 256 18.19 7.51 -36.91
C SER A 256 18.49 7.49 -35.42
N PHE A 257 17.87 6.55 -34.70
CA PHE A 257 18.06 6.31 -33.26
C PHE A 257 18.69 4.92 -33.02
N PRO A 258 19.98 4.70 -33.41
CA PRO A 258 20.56 3.38 -33.55
C PRO A 258 21.19 2.85 -32.26
N PHE A 259 20.45 2.90 -31.14
CA PHE A 259 20.98 2.51 -29.84
C PHE A 259 20.67 1.04 -29.49
N VAL A 260 21.48 0.45 -28.60
CA VAL A 260 21.27 -0.92 -28.10
C VAL A 260 20.05 -0.97 -27.17
N THR A 261 19.91 0.03 -26.31
CA THR A 261 19.00 0.05 -25.15
C THR A 261 18.01 1.20 -25.28
N ILE A 262 17.13 1.08 -26.28
CA ILE A 262 15.92 1.89 -26.39
C ILE A 262 14.90 1.24 -25.47
N GLU A 263 14.59 1.90 -24.36
CA GLU A 263 13.91 1.28 -23.21
C GLU A 263 12.75 2.10 -22.66
N ASP A 264 12.41 3.22 -23.30
CA ASP A 264 11.24 4.00 -22.90
C ASP A 264 10.46 4.47 -24.12
N VAL A 265 9.14 4.30 -24.07
CA VAL A 265 8.17 4.98 -24.94
C VAL A 265 7.01 5.52 -24.11
N LEU A 266 6.62 6.77 -24.37
CA LEU A 266 5.48 7.41 -23.73
C LEU A 266 4.55 8.01 -24.78
N VAL A 267 3.24 7.80 -24.59
CA VAL A 267 2.21 8.52 -25.35
C VAL A 267 2.04 9.89 -24.72
N LEU A 268 2.28 10.96 -25.49
CA LEU A 268 2.12 12.34 -25.02
C LEU A 268 0.73 12.90 -25.38
N ASP A 269 0.25 12.56 -26.57
CA ASP A 269 -1.08 12.91 -27.07
C ASP A 269 -1.47 11.99 -28.25
N GLU A 270 -2.64 12.24 -28.85
CA GLU A 270 -3.17 11.49 -30.00
C GLU A 270 -2.18 11.39 -31.17
N GLN A 271 -1.22 12.30 -31.35
CA GLN A 271 -0.34 12.33 -32.52
C GLN A 271 1.16 12.29 -32.17
N THR A 272 1.52 12.37 -30.90
CA THR A 272 2.90 12.56 -30.46
C THR A 272 3.30 11.54 -29.41
N ILE A 273 4.47 10.93 -29.61
CA ILE A 273 5.10 10.04 -28.64
C ILE A 273 6.50 10.53 -28.27
N LEU A 274 6.98 10.13 -27.11
CA LEU A 274 8.34 10.29 -26.65
C LEU A 274 9.05 8.94 -26.67
N VAL A 275 10.29 8.90 -27.12
CA VAL A 275 11.14 7.70 -27.10
C VAL A 275 12.48 8.06 -26.46
N ALA A 276 12.98 7.20 -25.56
CA ALA A 276 14.27 7.43 -24.91
C ALA A 276 15.25 6.27 -25.04
N ASN A 277 16.52 6.62 -24.92
CA ASN A 277 17.65 5.71 -24.82
C ASN A 277 18.19 5.69 -23.39
N ASP A 278 18.20 4.51 -22.77
CA ASP A 278 19.09 4.24 -21.65
C ASP A 278 20.50 4.04 -22.22
N ASN A 279 21.45 4.90 -21.87
CA ASN A 279 22.80 4.80 -22.40
C ASN A 279 23.60 3.60 -21.88
N ASN A 280 23.02 2.77 -21.00
CA ASN A 280 23.60 1.54 -20.48
C ASN A 280 25.09 1.72 -20.11
N TYR A 281 25.34 2.77 -19.31
CA TYR A 281 26.68 3.27 -19.07
C TYR A 281 27.60 2.18 -18.47
N PRO A 282 28.83 1.97 -18.98
CA PRO A 282 29.54 2.76 -20.01
C PRO A 282 29.59 2.09 -21.40
N PHE A 283 28.60 1.28 -21.78
CA PHE A 283 28.73 0.35 -22.92
C PHE A 283 28.13 0.82 -24.25
N SER A 284 27.09 1.67 -24.23
CA SER A 284 26.47 2.16 -25.48
C SER A 284 27.29 3.26 -26.15
N ILE A 285 27.46 3.17 -27.46
CA ILE A 285 28.23 4.08 -28.33
C ILE A 285 27.54 4.28 -29.69
N GLY A 286 26.22 4.18 -29.76
CA GLY A 286 25.42 4.12 -30.99
C GLY A 286 25.70 5.27 -31.95
N ARG A 287 25.92 6.49 -31.46
CA ARG A 287 26.32 7.66 -32.29
C ARG A 287 27.74 8.16 -31.98
N GLY A 288 28.57 7.31 -31.39
CA GLY A 288 29.91 7.60 -30.89
C GLY A 288 30.90 8.20 -31.91
N PRO A 289 32.15 8.45 -31.48
CA PRO A 289 32.99 7.44 -30.83
C PRO A 289 33.00 7.46 -29.30
N ASP A 290 32.38 8.47 -28.69
CA ASP A 290 32.23 8.57 -27.24
C ASP A 290 31.01 7.77 -26.77
N ILE A 291 30.92 7.52 -25.46
CA ILE A 291 29.75 6.87 -24.83
C ILE A 291 28.52 7.76 -25.04
N ASP A 292 27.38 7.13 -25.31
CA ASP A 292 26.12 7.85 -25.54
C ASP A 292 25.67 8.61 -24.27
N ASN A 293 25.01 9.75 -24.49
CA ASN A 293 24.18 10.34 -23.44
C ASN A 293 22.83 9.60 -23.41
N ASN A 294 22.10 9.72 -22.30
CA ASN A 294 20.66 9.49 -22.37
C ASN A 294 20.10 10.54 -23.33
N GLU A 295 19.34 10.06 -24.32
CA GLU A 295 18.77 10.90 -25.36
C GLU A 295 17.28 10.62 -25.44
N ILE A 296 16.52 11.68 -25.61
CA ILE A 296 15.06 11.67 -25.67
C ILE A 296 14.66 12.37 -26.95
N ILE A 297 13.78 11.73 -27.72
CA ILE A 297 13.19 12.29 -28.94
C ILE A 297 11.68 12.32 -28.82
N GLN A 298 11.06 13.28 -29.50
CA GLN A 298 9.62 13.29 -29.74
C GLN A 298 9.37 12.96 -31.21
N ILE A 299 8.40 12.10 -31.47
CA ILE A 299 8.02 11.67 -32.82
C ILE A 299 6.55 12.03 -33.03
N GLU A 300 6.30 12.81 -34.08
CA GLU A 300 4.95 13.02 -34.62
C GLU A 300 4.60 11.83 -35.51
N LEU A 301 3.51 11.12 -35.20
CA LEU A 301 3.04 9.96 -35.93
C LEU A 301 2.30 10.34 -37.22
N ASP A 302 2.27 9.44 -38.20
CA ASP A 302 1.55 9.69 -39.46
C ASP A 302 0.03 9.57 -39.31
N GLN A 303 -0.44 8.78 -38.35
CA GLN A 303 -1.85 8.53 -38.04
C GLN A 303 -2.08 8.75 -36.55
N PRO A 304 -3.20 9.38 -36.14
CA PRO A 304 -3.47 9.58 -34.73
C PRO A 304 -3.80 8.24 -34.05
N LEU A 305 -3.32 8.10 -32.83
CA LEU A 305 -3.65 7.05 -31.87
C LEU A 305 -5.06 7.31 -31.29
N ASN A 306 -5.75 6.24 -30.91
CA ASN A 306 -7.00 6.33 -30.17
C ASN A 306 -6.69 6.40 -28.66
N VAL A 307 -6.16 7.54 -28.22
CA VAL A 307 -5.66 7.69 -26.84
C VAL A 307 -6.83 7.76 -25.85
N ASP A 308 -6.81 6.92 -24.84
CA ASP A 308 -7.74 7.03 -23.72
C ASP A 308 -7.46 8.33 -22.96
N PRO A 309 -8.49 9.10 -22.55
CA PRO A 309 -8.29 10.36 -21.83
C PRO A 309 -7.42 10.26 -20.59
N ASP A 310 -7.33 9.10 -19.93
CA ASP A 310 -6.56 8.94 -18.70
C ASP A 310 -5.09 8.52 -18.96
N VAL A 311 -4.73 8.18 -20.21
CA VAL A 311 -3.36 7.82 -20.58
C VAL A 311 -2.46 9.05 -20.63
N GLY A 312 -1.36 9.01 -19.87
CA GLY A 312 -0.42 10.12 -19.77
C GLY A 312 -0.94 11.32 -18.96
N MET A 313 -2.15 11.24 -18.41
CA MET A 313 -2.69 12.25 -17.51
C MET A 313 -2.07 12.08 -16.13
N ILE A 314 -1.31 13.08 -15.75
CA ILE A 314 -0.86 13.26 -14.38
C ILE A 314 -1.72 14.38 -13.81
N VAL A 315 -2.60 14.07 -12.86
CA VAL A 315 -3.37 15.10 -12.16
C VAL A 315 -2.39 16.04 -11.46
N GLU A 316 -2.48 17.35 -11.67
CA GLU A 316 -1.66 18.29 -10.94
C GLU A 316 -2.29 18.59 -9.58
N VAL A 317 -1.53 18.41 -8.51
CA VAL A 317 -1.99 18.66 -7.13
C VAL A 317 -1.22 19.83 -6.52
N GLY A 318 -1.95 20.86 -6.13
CA GLY A 318 -1.45 21.98 -5.34
C GLY A 318 -1.77 21.82 -3.86
N LEU A 319 -0.91 22.36 -2.99
CA LEU A 319 -1.06 22.37 -1.54
C LEU A 319 -1.09 23.81 -1.03
N THR A 320 -2.12 24.14 -0.27
CA THR A 320 -2.22 25.44 0.41
C THR A 320 -2.62 25.25 1.87
N VAL A 321 -2.41 26.28 2.69
CA VAL A 321 -2.88 26.32 4.08
C VAL A 321 -3.62 27.62 4.34
N ASP A 322 -4.72 27.56 5.09
CA ASP A 322 -5.54 28.74 5.41
C ASP A 322 -4.87 29.68 6.43
N LYS A 323 -4.07 29.13 7.35
CA LYS A 323 -3.28 29.85 8.34
C LYS A 323 -1.84 29.34 8.39
N THR A 324 -0.89 30.24 8.24
CA THR A 324 0.55 29.94 8.39
C THR A 324 1.05 30.14 9.82
N THR A 325 0.22 30.68 10.71
CA THR A 325 0.54 30.89 12.12
C THR A 325 -0.70 30.66 12.97
N VAL A 326 -0.59 29.81 13.98
CA VAL A 326 -1.65 29.42 14.93
C VAL A 326 -1.07 29.37 16.34
N SER A 327 -1.87 29.59 17.38
CA SER A 327 -1.42 29.36 18.76
C SER A 327 -1.84 27.99 19.25
N GLU A 328 -1.21 27.46 20.29
CA GLU A 328 -1.58 26.18 20.92
C GLU A 328 -2.88 26.23 21.75
N ASP A 329 -3.78 27.18 21.53
CA ASP A 329 -4.99 27.36 22.32
C ASP A 329 -6.24 26.76 21.62
N ALA A 330 -6.15 25.49 21.18
CA ALA A 330 -7.20 24.82 20.38
C ALA A 330 -7.51 25.55 19.06
N ASP A 331 -6.51 26.24 18.51
CA ASP A 331 -6.60 26.87 17.21
C ASP A 331 -6.53 25.79 16.11
N THR A 332 -6.94 26.14 14.90
CA THR A 332 -6.97 25.18 13.77
C THR A 332 -6.28 25.76 12.56
N TYR A 333 -5.61 24.89 11.81
CA TYR A 333 -5.15 25.15 10.45
C TYR A 333 -5.57 24.00 9.54
N THR A 334 -5.80 24.31 8.27
CA THR A 334 -6.34 23.38 7.27
C THR A 334 -5.44 23.34 6.06
N LEU A 335 -4.83 22.18 5.83
CA LEU A 335 -4.18 21.87 4.57
C LEU A 335 -5.27 21.62 3.51
N THR A 336 -5.13 22.26 2.36
CA THR A 336 -6.06 22.12 1.22
C THR A 336 -5.29 21.63 0.00
N PHE A 337 -5.67 20.45 -0.48
CA PHE A 337 -5.19 19.83 -1.70
C PHE A 337 -6.14 20.22 -2.83
N THR A 338 -5.63 20.83 -3.90
CA THR A 338 -6.43 21.26 -5.06
C THR A 338 -5.94 20.54 -6.29
N LEU A 339 -6.86 19.94 -7.04
CA LEU A 339 -6.57 19.24 -8.28
C LEU A 339 -6.94 20.13 -9.46
N ASP A 340 -6.16 20.10 -10.52
CA ASP A 340 -6.49 20.74 -11.80
C ASP A 340 -7.70 20.07 -12.50
N GLU A 341 -7.89 18.78 -12.26
CA GLU A 341 -9.03 17.97 -12.69
C GLU A 341 -9.71 17.23 -11.52
N ALA A 342 -10.79 16.48 -11.78
CA ALA A 342 -11.45 15.73 -10.70
C ALA A 342 -10.66 14.44 -10.39
N ALA A 343 -10.60 14.02 -9.12
CA ALA A 343 -10.00 12.73 -8.77
C ALA A 343 -10.67 11.58 -9.56
N PRO A 344 -9.89 10.61 -10.06
CA PRO A 344 -10.38 9.52 -10.91
C PRO A 344 -11.30 8.55 -10.15
N GLU A 345 -11.91 7.61 -10.88
CA GLU A 345 -12.70 6.52 -10.27
C GLU A 345 -11.86 5.76 -9.23
N GLY A 346 -12.41 5.53 -8.04
CA GLY A 346 -11.66 4.95 -6.92
C GLY A 346 -10.83 5.95 -6.09
N GLY A 347 -10.71 7.21 -6.51
CA GLY A 347 -10.05 8.30 -5.79
C GLY A 347 -8.55 8.44 -6.06
N LEU A 348 -7.95 9.55 -5.62
CA LEU A 348 -6.54 9.85 -5.84
C LEU A 348 -5.75 9.78 -4.52
N ARG A 349 -4.76 8.90 -4.44
CA ARG A 349 -3.88 8.83 -3.27
C ARG A 349 -2.81 9.92 -3.35
N VAL A 350 -2.77 10.80 -2.35
CA VAL A 350 -1.83 11.92 -2.26
C VAL A 350 -0.95 11.75 -1.02
N VAL A 351 0.37 11.90 -1.21
CA VAL A 351 1.39 11.71 -0.16
C VAL A 351 2.10 13.02 0.10
N TRP A 352 2.35 13.32 1.38
CA TRP A 352 3.20 14.44 1.75
C TRP A 352 4.24 14.03 2.80
N SER A 353 5.34 14.76 2.80
CA SER A 353 6.36 14.72 3.86
C SER A 353 6.11 15.81 4.88
N GLU A 354 6.53 15.53 6.11
CA GLU A 354 6.39 16.40 7.27
C GLU A 354 7.78 16.60 7.87
N VAL A 355 8.22 17.86 7.88
CA VAL A 355 9.48 18.27 8.51
C VAL A 355 9.16 19.19 9.67
N ASP A 356 9.29 18.64 10.86
CA ASP A 356 9.16 19.37 12.10
C ASP A 356 10.52 19.93 12.55
N SER A 357 10.53 21.17 13.05
CA SER A 357 11.72 21.90 13.48
C SER A 357 12.39 21.33 14.73
N ASP A 358 11.65 20.59 15.57
CA ASP A 358 12.18 20.15 16.87
C ASP A 358 11.94 18.64 17.16
N SER A 359 11.17 17.96 16.32
CA SER A 359 10.85 16.51 16.34
C SER A 359 9.82 16.07 17.40
N ALA A 360 9.12 17.01 18.04
CA ALA A 360 8.01 16.74 18.95
C ALA A 360 6.67 16.91 18.24
N PHE A 361 6.05 15.80 17.84
CA PHE A 361 4.66 15.77 17.30
C PHE A 361 3.57 16.12 18.35
N GLY A 362 3.93 16.79 19.45
CA GLY A 362 3.12 16.96 20.65
C GLY A 362 1.95 17.93 20.50
N ASP A 363 2.04 18.88 19.57
CA ASP A 363 1.20 20.08 19.61
C ASP A 363 -0.02 20.03 18.69
N ILE A 364 -0.37 18.84 18.17
CA ILE A 364 -1.55 18.63 17.33
C ILE A 364 -2.39 17.43 17.75
N GLU A 365 -3.71 17.56 17.66
CA GLU A 365 -4.63 16.43 17.80
C GLU A 365 -4.58 15.55 16.54
N PHE A 366 -4.36 14.25 16.73
CA PHE A 366 -4.32 13.27 15.65
C PHE A 366 -5.37 12.17 15.87
N PRO A 367 -6.11 11.74 14.82
CA PRO A 367 -5.99 12.14 13.42
C PRO A 367 -6.68 13.48 13.09
N PRO A 368 -6.23 14.21 12.05
CA PRO A 368 -6.94 15.40 11.55
C PRO A 368 -8.36 15.07 11.07
N THR A 369 -9.20 16.10 11.01
CA THR A 369 -10.51 16.00 10.38
C THR A 369 -10.37 16.12 8.86
N LEU A 370 -10.86 15.12 8.12
CA LEU A 370 -10.82 15.10 6.65
C LEU A 370 -12.14 15.57 6.02
N THR A 371 -12.07 16.22 4.86
CA THR A 371 -13.23 16.52 3.99
C THR A 371 -12.88 16.23 2.54
N ASN A 372 -13.78 15.51 1.83
CA ASN A 372 -13.55 14.94 0.49
C ASN A 372 -12.27 14.09 0.40
N ALA A 373 -11.88 13.49 1.52
CA ALA A 373 -10.78 12.57 1.60
C ALA A 373 -11.06 11.50 2.65
N SER A 374 -10.39 10.37 2.47
CA SER A 374 -10.47 9.17 3.27
C SER A 374 -9.07 8.55 3.44
N ASN A 375 -8.98 7.41 4.12
CA ASN A 375 -7.77 6.59 4.26
C ASN A 375 -6.51 7.37 4.71
N LEU A 376 -6.56 8.02 5.87
CA LEU A 376 -5.34 8.60 6.45
C LEU A 376 -4.33 7.48 6.76
N GLU A 377 -3.18 7.52 6.09
CA GLU A 377 -2.07 6.59 6.28
C GLU A 377 -0.91 7.29 6.98
N GLN A 378 -0.33 6.65 7.99
CA GLN A 378 0.97 7.04 8.54
C GLN A 378 2.05 6.16 7.94
N LEU A 379 2.94 6.76 7.15
CA LEU A 379 3.93 6.03 6.36
C LEU A 379 5.27 5.96 7.09
N THR A 380 5.98 4.84 6.91
CA THR A 380 7.31 4.68 7.49
C THR A 380 8.31 5.58 6.76
N PRO A 381 9.14 6.36 7.46
CA PRO A 381 10.32 7.05 6.92
C PRO A 381 11.15 6.15 5.97
N GLN A 382 11.64 6.69 4.85
CA GLN A 382 12.57 5.97 3.96
C GLN A 382 13.95 6.64 3.94
N GLY A 383 15.02 5.86 4.11
CA GLY A 383 16.39 6.37 4.06
C GLY A 383 16.75 7.28 5.24
N GLU A 384 17.32 8.45 4.96
CA GLU A 384 17.67 9.46 5.99
C GLU A 384 16.50 10.42 6.31
N GLU A 385 15.29 10.18 5.79
CA GLU A 385 14.23 11.19 5.69
C GLU A 385 12.98 10.97 6.54
N LEU A 386 12.56 12.08 7.16
CA LEU A 386 11.21 12.69 7.25
C LEU A 386 9.99 11.78 7.52
N ALA A 387 9.13 12.24 8.44
CA ALA A 387 7.82 11.65 8.63
C ALA A 387 6.97 11.86 7.37
N ARG A 388 6.07 10.92 7.08
CA ARG A 388 5.23 10.94 5.88
C ARG A 388 3.81 10.50 6.21
N SER A 389 2.87 11.11 5.53
CA SER A 389 1.45 10.80 5.64
C SER A 389 0.81 10.78 4.25
N ALA A 390 -0.30 10.07 4.12
CA ALA A 390 -1.07 10.05 2.89
C ALA A 390 -2.57 10.08 3.18
N ILE A 391 -3.34 10.56 2.20
CA ILE A 391 -4.80 10.45 2.16
C ILE A 391 -5.24 9.97 0.78
N THR A 392 -6.44 9.43 0.67
CA THR A 392 -7.13 9.25 -0.61
C THR A 392 -8.13 10.39 -0.78
N ILE A 393 -7.95 11.23 -1.79
CA ILE A 393 -8.95 12.23 -2.22
C ILE A 393 -10.09 11.48 -2.89
N ASP A 394 -11.31 11.70 -2.42
CA ASP A 394 -12.48 10.93 -2.85
C ASP A 394 -12.77 11.16 -4.34
N GLU A 395 -13.21 10.11 -5.04
CA GLU A 395 -13.60 10.15 -6.46
C GLU A 395 -14.47 11.37 -6.83
N GLY A 396 -14.13 12.02 -7.93
CA GLY A 396 -14.84 13.19 -8.46
C GLY A 396 -14.65 14.48 -7.67
N ALA A 397 -13.89 14.48 -6.56
CA ALA A 397 -13.53 15.70 -5.87
C ALA A 397 -12.39 16.43 -6.61
N THR A 398 -12.50 17.76 -6.73
CA THR A 398 -11.43 18.62 -7.25
C THR A 398 -10.62 19.28 -6.13
N SER A 399 -10.99 19.02 -4.88
CA SER A 399 -10.30 19.53 -3.70
C SER A 399 -10.65 18.72 -2.46
N ALA A 400 -9.66 18.51 -1.60
CA ALA A 400 -9.80 17.88 -0.29
C ALA A 400 -9.06 18.64 0.79
N THR A 401 -9.42 18.40 2.05
CA THR A 401 -8.78 19.10 3.18
C THR A 401 -8.43 18.16 4.33
N ALA A 402 -7.34 18.47 5.02
CA ALA A 402 -6.97 17.92 6.32
C ALA A 402 -6.86 19.06 7.35
N THR A 403 -7.74 19.06 8.34
CA THR A 403 -7.78 20.09 9.39
C THR A 403 -7.17 19.55 10.68
N PHE A 404 -6.13 20.24 11.16
CA PHE A 404 -5.43 19.95 12.40
C PHE A 404 -5.88 20.93 13.49
N ILE A 405 -5.97 20.43 14.73
CA ILE A 405 -6.25 21.22 15.93
C ILE A 405 -4.97 21.26 16.74
N THR A 406 -4.51 22.46 17.12
CA THR A 406 -3.33 22.62 17.97
C THR A 406 -3.68 22.39 19.44
N VAL A 407 -2.76 21.83 20.22
CA VAL A 407 -2.97 21.48 21.62
C VAL A 407 -1.87 22.06 22.49
N ALA A 408 -2.23 22.87 23.48
CA ALA A 408 -1.29 23.36 24.48
C ALA A 408 -0.86 22.25 25.42
N ASP A 409 0.42 22.25 25.74
CA ASP A 409 1.01 21.38 26.72
C ASP A 409 1.61 22.15 27.91
N GLU A 410 2.27 21.42 28.81
CA GLU A 410 2.88 22.00 30.02
C GLU A 410 4.37 22.36 29.83
N THR A 411 4.86 22.29 28.59
CA THR A 411 6.24 22.43 28.20
C THR A 411 6.44 23.79 27.54
N THR A 412 7.58 24.46 27.79
CA THR A 412 7.91 25.71 27.10
C THR A 412 8.99 25.39 26.09
N GLU A 413 8.60 25.22 24.84
CA GLU A 413 9.44 24.72 23.76
C GLU A 413 9.79 25.86 22.76
N GLY A 414 9.04 26.96 22.82
CA GLY A 414 9.12 28.12 21.92
C GLY A 414 8.40 27.86 20.60
N ASP A 415 8.28 28.87 19.73
CA ASP A 415 7.56 28.72 18.46
C ASP A 415 8.15 27.58 17.60
N GLU A 416 7.28 26.69 17.13
CA GLU A 416 7.63 25.55 16.29
C GLU A 416 7.15 25.75 14.87
N SER A 417 7.79 25.08 13.91
CA SER A 417 7.35 25.12 12.52
C SER A 417 7.39 23.75 11.87
N THR A 418 6.26 23.36 11.27
CA THR A 418 6.15 22.17 10.43
C THR A 418 6.09 22.59 8.96
N VAL A 419 6.95 22.00 8.15
CA VAL A 419 6.90 22.12 6.68
C VAL A 419 6.22 20.87 6.13
N TYR A 420 5.13 21.08 5.39
CA TYR A 420 4.42 20.05 4.64
C TYR A 420 4.79 20.19 3.18
N THR A 421 5.26 19.11 2.55
CA THR A 421 5.64 19.12 1.12
C THR A 421 5.06 17.90 0.42
N LEU A 422 4.28 18.12 -0.63
CA LEU A 422 3.77 17.06 -1.50
C LEU A 422 4.92 16.26 -2.09
N MET A 423 4.76 14.95 -2.15
CA MET A 423 5.70 14.06 -2.79
C MET A 423 5.23 13.72 -4.20
N ASP A 424 6.16 13.42 -5.09
CA ASP A 424 5.87 12.85 -6.41
C ASP A 424 5.51 11.36 -6.24
N GLU A 425 4.38 10.95 -6.80
CA GLU A 425 3.83 9.59 -6.68
C GLU A 425 3.06 9.21 -7.94
N ILE A 426 2.80 7.91 -8.12
CA ILE A 426 2.01 7.42 -9.24
C ILE A 426 0.59 8.04 -9.20
N GLY A 427 0.17 8.61 -10.33
CA GLY A 427 -1.17 9.15 -10.55
C GLY A 427 -1.31 10.66 -10.36
N TYR A 428 -0.29 11.37 -9.83
CA TYR A 428 -0.31 12.83 -9.76
C TYR A 428 1.09 13.45 -9.72
N ALA A 429 1.17 14.74 -10.06
CA ALA A 429 2.38 15.55 -9.95
C ALA A 429 2.09 16.77 -9.07
N PRO A 430 2.98 17.11 -8.13
CA PRO A 430 2.87 18.37 -7.41
C PRO A 430 3.01 19.58 -8.36
N THR A 431 2.18 20.60 -8.17
CA THR A 431 2.35 21.91 -8.84
C THR A 431 3.55 22.68 -8.27
N ASP A 432 3.85 23.87 -8.81
CA ASP A 432 4.81 24.80 -8.20
C ASP A 432 4.44 25.23 -6.76
N ASP A 433 3.17 25.08 -6.35
CA ASP A 433 2.67 25.33 -5.00
C ASP A 433 2.56 23.98 -4.22
N ASP A 434 3.68 23.27 -4.06
CA ASP A 434 3.75 21.93 -3.45
C ASP A 434 4.07 21.92 -1.94
N SER A 435 4.42 23.07 -1.36
CA SER A 435 4.94 23.16 0.00
C SER A 435 4.34 24.32 0.79
N VAL A 436 4.00 24.04 2.06
CA VAL A 436 3.52 25.03 3.02
C VAL A 436 4.25 24.91 4.34
N THR A 437 4.36 26.03 5.05
CA THR A 437 4.93 26.08 6.41
C THR A 437 3.88 26.62 7.37
N VAL A 438 3.68 25.91 8.46
CA VAL A 438 2.81 26.32 9.56
C VAL A 438 3.69 26.55 10.79
N THR A 439 3.58 27.73 11.39
CA THR A 439 4.20 28.05 12.68
C THR A 439 3.16 27.91 13.79
N ILE A 440 3.50 27.16 14.83
CA ILE A 440 2.69 27.00 16.03
C ILE A 440 3.35 27.86 17.12
N GLU A 441 2.62 28.84 17.64
CA GLU A 441 3.07 29.73 18.71
C GLU A 441 2.82 29.05 20.08
N ASP A 442 3.92 28.72 20.76
CA ASP A 442 3.93 28.11 22.10
C ASP A 442 3.06 28.90 23.07
N THR A 443 2.05 28.20 23.61
CA THR A 443 1.19 28.73 24.66
C THR A 443 1.26 27.83 25.89
N SER A 444 2.44 27.75 26.50
CA SER A 444 2.64 27.03 27.75
C SER A 444 1.69 27.50 28.86
N VAL A 445 0.75 26.63 29.21
CA VAL A 445 -0.17 26.86 30.32
C VAL A 445 0.55 26.50 31.63
N THR A 446 0.61 27.45 32.57
CA THR A 446 1.17 27.16 33.88
C THR A 446 0.18 26.27 34.65
N ALA A 447 0.48 24.98 34.78
CA ALA A 447 -0.29 24.08 35.61
C ALA A 447 -0.35 24.62 37.05
N THR A 448 -1.56 24.80 37.58
CA THR A 448 -1.74 24.89 39.03
C THR A 448 -1.32 23.54 39.62
N GLU A 449 -0.31 23.53 40.48
CA GLU A 449 0.18 22.30 41.13
C GLU A 449 -1.02 21.47 41.62
N PRO A 450 -1.15 20.19 41.22
CA PRO A 450 -2.19 19.34 41.78
C PRO A 450 -2.01 19.29 43.30
N PRO A 451 -3.11 19.22 44.08
CA PRO A 451 -3.03 19.26 45.53
C PRO A 451 -2.05 18.19 46.02
N ALA A 452 -1.05 18.61 46.80
CA ALA A 452 -0.04 17.72 47.35
C ALA A 452 -0.70 16.77 48.36
N PHE A 453 -0.84 15.51 47.97
CA PHE A 453 -1.30 14.45 48.88
C PHE A 453 -0.18 14.02 49.84
N GLY A 454 -0.55 13.49 51.00
CA GLY A 454 0.35 12.72 51.85
C GLY A 454 0.85 11.42 51.17
N LEU A 455 1.65 10.61 51.88
CA LEU A 455 1.96 9.26 51.41
C LEU A 455 0.66 8.48 51.21
N PRO A 456 0.50 7.72 50.10
CA PRO A 456 -0.72 6.97 49.87
C PRO A 456 -0.96 5.92 50.96
N VAL A 457 -2.22 5.76 51.36
CA VAL A 457 -2.69 4.70 52.25
C VAL A 457 -3.20 3.56 51.39
N PHE A 458 -2.70 2.34 51.64
CA PHE A 458 -3.13 1.13 50.95
C PHE A 458 -3.73 0.16 51.96
N GLY A 459 -4.95 -0.31 51.70
CA GLY A 459 -5.54 -1.47 52.34
C GLY A 459 -5.04 -2.77 51.71
N SER A 460 -5.76 -3.85 51.93
CA SER A 460 -5.31 -5.21 51.72
C SER A 460 -6.23 -5.99 50.76
N LEU A 461 -6.30 -7.31 50.93
CA LEU A 461 -7.22 -8.18 50.18
C LEU A 461 -8.36 -8.70 51.06
N ASP A 462 -8.41 -8.26 52.32
CA ASP A 462 -9.42 -8.59 53.31
C ASP A 462 -10.18 -7.30 53.65
N GLY A 463 -11.49 -7.40 53.92
CA GLY A 463 -12.28 -6.23 54.31
C GLY A 463 -11.81 -5.61 55.64
N GLU A 464 -11.51 -4.32 55.62
CA GLU A 464 -10.99 -3.56 56.76
C GLU A 464 -11.61 -2.17 56.92
N THR A 465 -11.14 -1.40 57.89
CA THR A 465 -11.61 -0.02 58.12
C THR A 465 -10.44 0.92 58.05
N ILE A 466 -10.53 1.90 57.14
CA ILE A 466 -9.49 2.87 56.85
C ILE A 466 -10.01 4.25 57.22
N GLU A 467 -9.32 4.92 58.17
CA GLU A 467 -9.62 6.31 58.54
C GLU A 467 -8.75 7.24 57.70
N ALA A 468 -9.39 8.14 56.94
CA ALA A 468 -8.75 9.14 56.10
C ALA A 468 -8.80 10.53 56.75
N GLY A 469 -7.65 11.20 56.76
CA GLY A 469 -7.48 12.57 57.24
C GLY A 469 -7.92 13.63 56.22
N SER A 470 -7.01 14.54 55.86
CA SER A 470 -7.29 15.61 54.87
C SER A 470 -6.19 15.61 53.81
N ASN A 471 -6.55 15.80 52.54
CA ASN A 471 -5.63 15.69 51.41
C ASN A 471 -4.87 14.35 51.40
N GLU A 472 -5.57 13.26 51.66
CA GLU A 472 -5.03 11.91 51.60
C GLU A 472 -5.45 11.18 50.32
N LEU A 473 -4.59 10.29 49.89
CA LEU A 473 -4.82 9.38 48.76
C LEU A 473 -4.96 7.97 49.34
N VAL A 474 -6.16 7.40 49.25
CA VAL A 474 -6.50 6.12 49.90
C VAL A 474 -6.97 5.12 48.87
N PHE A 475 -6.44 3.90 48.99
CA PHE A 475 -6.78 2.73 48.17
C PHE A 475 -7.27 1.62 49.10
N GLY A 476 -8.55 1.22 49.03
CA GLY A 476 -9.18 0.14 49.81
C GLY A 476 -8.57 -1.21 49.49
N GLY A 477 -8.65 -1.62 48.22
CA GLY A 477 -7.99 -2.83 47.73
C GLY A 477 -9.03 -3.86 47.33
N ALA A 478 -8.87 -5.11 47.77
CA ALA A 478 -9.90 -6.12 47.56
C ALA A 478 -10.60 -6.46 48.87
N GLY A 479 -11.88 -6.81 48.79
CA GLY A 479 -12.69 -7.10 49.96
C GLY A 479 -13.65 -5.95 50.26
N ASN A 480 -14.54 -6.17 51.23
CA ASN A 480 -15.57 -5.19 51.57
C ASN A 480 -15.04 -4.28 52.68
N ASP A 481 -14.60 -3.09 52.30
CA ASP A 481 -13.94 -2.11 53.15
C ASP A 481 -14.89 -1.05 53.70
N VAL A 482 -14.44 -0.36 54.75
CA VAL A 482 -15.06 0.86 55.26
C VAL A 482 -14.03 1.98 55.18
N ILE A 483 -14.27 2.97 54.34
CA ILE A 483 -13.38 4.13 54.17
C ILE A 483 -14.06 5.35 54.80
N ASP A 484 -13.54 5.81 55.94
CA ASP A 484 -14.11 6.89 56.74
C ASP A 484 -13.25 8.16 56.66
N SER A 485 -13.71 9.16 55.92
CA SER A 485 -13.12 10.51 55.87
C SER A 485 -13.92 11.56 56.65
N SER A 486 -14.95 11.16 57.39
CA SER A 486 -15.90 12.08 58.03
C SER A 486 -15.26 12.99 59.08
N ALA A 487 -14.19 12.53 59.73
CA ALA A 487 -13.42 13.33 60.70
C ALA A 487 -12.37 14.25 60.04
N GLY A 488 -12.20 14.17 58.72
CA GLY A 488 -11.20 14.88 57.92
C GLY A 488 -11.63 16.28 57.46
N GLY A 489 -10.66 17.12 57.11
CA GLY A 489 -10.86 18.46 56.56
C GLY A 489 -11.09 18.52 55.05
N GLY A 490 -11.37 17.37 54.42
CA GLY A 490 -11.63 17.26 52.98
C GLY A 490 -10.39 17.14 52.08
N GLY A 491 -10.64 17.20 50.77
CA GLY A 491 -9.60 17.15 49.74
C GLY A 491 -9.03 15.76 49.49
N ASN A 492 -9.67 14.71 49.99
CA ASN A 492 -9.19 13.34 49.84
C ASN A 492 -9.53 12.77 48.45
N ARG A 493 -8.72 11.82 47.99
CA ARG A 493 -9.01 10.96 46.84
C ARG A 493 -9.08 9.52 47.34
N LEU A 494 -10.27 8.94 47.30
CA LEU A 494 -10.59 7.66 47.92
C LEU A 494 -11.02 6.67 46.83
N TYR A 495 -10.41 5.48 46.82
CA TYR A 495 -10.66 4.44 45.82
C TYR A 495 -10.96 3.12 46.53
N GLY A 496 -12.16 2.59 46.40
CA GLY A 496 -12.58 1.31 47.01
C GLY A 496 -11.89 0.13 46.33
N GLN A 497 -11.92 0.15 45.00
CA GLN A 497 -11.42 -0.85 44.06
C GLN A 497 -12.36 -2.04 43.90
N SER A 498 -12.26 -3.13 44.67
CA SER A 498 -13.08 -4.32 44.42
C SER A 498 -13.68 -4.90 45.69
N GLY A 499 -14.99 -5.14 45.70
CA GLY A 499 -15.74 -5.54 46.88
C GLY A 499 -16.91 -4.59 47.12
N ASP A 500 -17.82 -4.94 48.04
CA ASP A 500 -18.91 -4.02 48.40
C ASP A 500 -18.44 -3.11 49.55
N ASP A 501 -18.09 -1.87 49.23
CA ASP A 501 -17.43 -0.92 50.12
C ASP A 501 -18.38 0.13 50.72
N ASP A 502 -18.10 0.53 51.96
CA ASP A 502 -18.81 1.61 52.66
C ASP A 502 -17.93 2.86 52.77
N PHE A 503 -18.32 3.92 52.08
CA PHE A 503 -17.70 5.23 52.20
C PHE A 503 -18.48 6.10 53.18
N ILE A 504 -17.80 6.60 54.21
CA ILE A 504 -18.34 7.57 55.16
C ILE A 504 -17.61 8.89 54.91
N LEU A 505 -18.23 9.77 54.13
CA LEU A 505 -17.58 10.94 53.57
C LEU A 505 -17.88 12.21 54.36
N GLY A 506 -16.84 13.02 54.56
CA GLY A 506 -16.94 14.37 55.10
C GLY A 506 -17.36 15.38 54.02
N SER A 507 -16.50 16.35 53.75
CA SER A 507 -16.76 17.41 52.76
C SER A 507 -15.59 17.59 51.80
N GLY A 508 -15.87 17.87 50.53
CA GLY A 508 -14.84 18.22 49.54
C GLY A 508 -13.92 17.07 49.13
N ASP A 509 -14.38 15.82 49.24
CA ASP A 509 -13.64 14.62 48.83
C ASP A 509 -14.04 14.15 47.43
N ARG A 510 -13.15 13.39 46.79
CA ARG A 510 -13.46 12.62 45.58
C ARG A 510 -13.38 11.13 45.88
N ALA A 511 -14.46 10.40 45.64
CA ALA A 511 -14.54 8.97 45.91
C ALA A 511 -14.93 8.20 44.64
N LEU A 512 -14.27 7.06 44.43
CA LEU A 512 -14.62 6.06 43.42
C LEU A 512 -14.83 4.72 44.14
N GLY A 513 -16.02 4.14 44.02
CA GLY A 513 -16.34 2.83 44.58
C GLY A 513 -15.52 1.73 43.90
N GLY A 514 -15.82 1.47 42.63
CA GLY A 514 -15.10 0.51 41.80
C GLY A 514 -16.00 -0.67 41.44
N ASP A 515 -15.51 -1.90 41.53
CA ASP A 515 -16.29 -3.11 41.26
C ASP A 515 -17.01 -3.55 42.56
N GLY A 516 -18.34 -3.56 42.59
CA GLY A 516 -19.11 -4.02 43.75
C GLY A 516 -20.33 -3.15 44.03
N ASN A 517 -21.13 -3.49 45.04
CA ASN A 517 -22.31 -2.71 45.41
C ASN A 517 -21.97 -1.76 46.56
N ASP A 518 -21.52 -0.57 46.21
CA ASP A 518 -20.93 0.37 47.13
C ASP A 518 -21.95 1.30 47.77
N ARG A 519 -21.62 1.81 48.95
CA ARG A 519 -22.52 2.66 49.74
C ARG A 519 -21.81 3.91 50.22
N PHE A 520 -22.33 5.07 49.83
CA PHE A 520 -21.78 6.37 50.20
C PHE A 520 -22.70 7.06 51.20
N PHE A 521 -22.17 7.39 52.38
CA PHE A 521 -22.88 8.02 53.49
C PHE A 521 -22.29 9.38 53.82
N PHE A 522 -23.15 10.36 54.12
CA PHE A 522 -22.76 11.72 54.54
C PHE A 522 -23.34 12.01 55.93
N PRO A 523 -22.65 11.63 57.03
CA PRO A 523 -23.22 11.69 58.39
C PRO A 523 -23.27 13.10 59.00
N GLU A 524 -22.48 14.04 58.50
CA GLU A 524 -22.40 15.42 58.99
C GLU A 524 -22.95 16.43 57.98
N ALA A 525 -23.36 17.62 58.43
CA ALA A 525 -23.71 18.74 57.58
C ALA A 525 -22.46 19.27 56.86
N GLY A 526 -22.09 18.61 55.76
CA GLY A 526 -20.94 18.90 54.93
C GLY A 526 -21.34 18.90 53.45
N GLY A 527 -20.58 18.19 52.62
CA GLY A 527 -20.92 17.97 51.20
C GLY A 527 -19.87 18.52 50.23
N ASN A 528 -20.27 18.89 49.01
CA ASN A 528 -19.36 19.19 47.90
C ASN A 528 -18.40 18.03 47.57
N ASN A 529 -18.83 16.79 47.80
CA ASN A 529 -18.07 15.61 47.38
C ASN A 529 -18.37 15.30 45.91
N THR A 530 -17.39 14.76 45.17
CA THR A 530 -17.58 14.23 43.82
C THR A 530 -17.43 12.72 43.85
N ILE A 531 -18.49 12.01 43.50
CA ILE A 531 -18.59 10.57 43.73
C ILE A 531 -18.89 9.86 42.43
N THR A 532 -18.21 8.73 42.23
CA THR A 532 -18.42 7.79 41.15
C THR A 532 -18.68 6.43 41.81
N GLY A 533 -19.83 5.80 41.52
CA GLY A 533 -20.17 4.48 42.02
C GLY A 533 -19.23 3.42 41.46
N GLY A 534 -19.17 3.30 40.14
CA GLY A 534 -18.43 2.26 39.45
C GLY A 534 -19.34 1.18 38.90
N GLU A 535 -18.87 -0.07 38.84
CA GLU A 535 -19.67 -1.21 38.40
C GLU A 535 -20.45 -1.81 39.57
N GLY A 536 -21.78 -1.77 39.55
CA GLY A 536 -22.58 -2.44 40.58
C GLY A 536 -23.93 -1.82 40.81
N THR A 537 -24.57 -2.16 41.94
CA THR A 537 -25.82 -1.50 42.37
C THR A 537 -25.54 -0.63 43.58
N ASP A 538 -25.29 0.65 43.31
CA ASP A 538 -24.70 1.56 44.28
C ASP A 538 -25.76 2.39 45.03
N GLN A 539 -25.40 2.81 46.23
CA GLN A 539 -26.28 3.59 47.09
C GLN A 539 -25.61 4.89 47.51
N PHE A 540 -26.18 6.00 47.05
CA PHE A 540 -25.72 7.33 47.43
C PHE A 540 -26.70 7.90 48.47
N TRP A 541 -26.37 7.78 49.75
CA TRP A 541 -27.22 8.26 50.85
C TRP A 541 -27.06 9.76 51.05
N ILE A 542 -27.54 10.53 50.07
CA ILE A 542 -27.45 12.01 49.95
C ILE A 542 -27.97 12.76 51.18
N VAL A 543 -28.79 12.12 52.03
CA VAL A 543 -29.12 12.59 53.37
C VAL A 543 -29.14 11.40 54.33
N THR A 544 -28.37 11.44 55.43
CA THR A 544 -28.40 10.38 56.46
C THR A 544 -28.93 10.84 57.83
N ALA A 545 -28.92 12.14 58.12
CA ALA A 545 -29.46 12.73 59.35
C ALA A 545 -29.77 14.23 59.22
N GLU A 546 -28.91 14.97 58.53
CA GLU A 546 -29.03 16.42 58.31
C GLU A 546 -28.86 16.73 56.82
N ILE A 547 -29.43 17.84 56.35
CA ILE A 547 -29.30 18.31 54.96
C ILE A 547 -27.85 18.78 54.75
N PRO A 548 -27.17 18.41 53.65
CA PRO A 548 -25.81 18.86 53.39
C PRO A 548 -25.76 20.39 53.22
N ASP A 549 -24.67 21.01 53.69
CA ASP A 549 -24.40 22.44 53.51
C ASP A 549 -24.16 22.77 52.02
N THR A 550 -23.67 21.81 51.24
CA THR A 550 -23.50 21.91 49.79
C THR A 550 -23.82 20.56 49.14
N ALA A 551 -24.62 20.56 48.08
CA ALA A 551 -24.98 19.34 47.35
C ALA A 551 -23.73 18.53 46.93
N ASN A 552 -23.80 17.22 47.11
CA ASN A 552 -22.80 16.31 46.54
C ASN A 552 -23.08 16.08 45.06
N ILE A 553 -22.03 15.77 44.30
CA ILE A 553 -22.08 15.46 42.88
C ILE A 553 -21.90 13.96 42.71
N VAL A 554 -22.88 13.29 42.09
CA VAL A 554 -22.78 11.90 41.64
C VAL A 554 -22.55 11.93 40.13
N THR A 555 -21.54 11.21 39.65
CA THR A 555 -21.03 11.40 38.28
C THR A 555 -21.49 10.34 37.28
N ASP A 556 -22.00 9.21 37.75
CA ASP A 556 -22.29 8.01 36.97
C ASP A 556 -23.58 7.29 37.39
N PHE A 557 -24.51 7.98 38.07
CA PHE A 557 -25.75 7.38 38.55
C PHE A 557 -26.51 6.62 37.45
N ASP A 558 -26.62 5.29 37.58
CA ASP A 558 -27.23 4.43 36.57
C ASP A 558 -28.50 3.71 37.06
N GLN A 559 -29.63 4.15 36.51
CA GLN A 559 -30.95 3.56 36.77
C GLN A 559 -31.12 2.14 36.21
N VAL A 560 -30.31 1.77 35.21
CA VAL A 560 -30.33 0.45 34.56
C VAL A 560 -29.61 -0.58 35.43
N GLU A 561 -28.49 -0.21 36.03
CA GLU A 561 -27.75 -1.07 36.96
C GLU A 561 -28.53 -1.26 38.26
N GLY A 562 -29.19 -0.20 38.72
CA GLY A 562 -30.12 -0.26 39.86
C GLY A 562 -29.71 0.63 41.02
N ASP A 563 -28.97 1.70 40.73
CA ASP A 563 -28.51 2.66 41.72
C ASP A 563 -29.68 3.38 42.40
N VAL A 564 -29.46 3.77 43.65
CA VAL A 564 -30.46 4.51 44.42
C VAL A 564 -29.91 5.68 45.21
N LEU A 565 -30.73 6.71 45.31
CA LEU A 565 -30.50 7.87 46.16
C LEU A 565 -31.18 7.67 47.52
N GLY A 566 -30.37 7.54 48.57
CA GLY A 566 -30.83 7.35 49.94
C GLY A 566 -31.14 8.67 50.66
N ILE A 567 -32.34 8.78 51.24
CA ILE A 567 -32.75 9.89 52.10
C ILE A 567 -33.27 9.33 53.42
N ALA A 568 -32.50 9.52 54.48
CA ALA A 568 -32.86 9.13 55.84
C ALA A 568 -33.04 10.35 56.76
N GLY A 569 -33.86 10.20 57.80
CA GLY A 569 -33.90 11.15 58.92
C GLY A 569 -34.75 12.42 58.72
N LEU A 570 -35.19 12.73 57.49
CA LEU A 570 -36.08 13.87 57.20
C LEU A 570 -37.57 13.57 57.39
N GLY A 571 -37.96 12.28 57.41
CA GLY A 571 -39.36 11.87 57.54
C GLY A 571 -40.24 12.26 56.35
N ILE A 572 -39.63 12.38 55.16
CA ILE A 572 -40.28 12.72 53.90
C ILE A 572 -40.36 11.50 52.97
N GLY A 573 -41.14 11.62 51.90
CA GLY A 573 -41.14 10.67 50.79
C GLY A 573 -40.95 11.39 49.46
N PHE A 574 -40.90 10.65 48.36
CA PHE A 574 -40.60 11.15 47.01
C PHE A 574 -41.43 12.39 46.60
N ASP A 575 -42.73 12.40 46.91
CA ASP A 575 -43.64 13.51 46.56
C ASP A 575 -43.25 14.87 47.19
N ALA A 576 -42.34 14.88 48.16
CA ALA A 576 -41.86 16.09 48.82
C ALA A 576 -40.60 16.68 48.16
N LEU A 577 -39.97 15.99 47.21
CA LEU A 577 -38.76 16.44 46.55
C LEU A 577 -39.06 17.40 45.40
N ASP A 578 -38.20 18.39 45.25
CA ASP A 578 -38.18 19.29 44.11
C ASP A 578 -37.08 18.81 43.15
N LEU A 579 -37.46 18.37 41.95
CA LEU A 579 -36.54 17.91 40.90
C LEU A 579 -36.45 18.94 39.78
N SER A 580 -35.24 19.26 39.33
CA SER A 580 -35.01 20.22 38.24
C SER A 580 -33.72 19.90 37.47
N ASN A 581 -33.50 20.51 36.32
CA ASN A 581 -32.25 20.39 35.56
C ASN A 581 -31.44 21.70 35.63
N ASP A 582 -30.13 21.56 35.73
CA ASP A 582 -29.14 22.62 35.51
C ASP A 582 -28.16 22.18 34.42
N GLY A 583 -28.40 22.62 33.18
CA GLY A 583 -27.75 22.03 32.01
C GLY A 583 -28.21 20.60 31.78
N ASP A 584 -27.26 19.68 31.65
CA ASP A 584 -27.50 18.24 31.46
C ASP A 584 -27.61 17.46 32.79
N ASP A 585 -27.55 18.15 33.93
CA ASP A 585 -27.49 17.53 35.24
C ASP A 585 -28.82 17.67 36.00
N ALA A 586 -29.24 16.60 36.68
CA ALA A 586 -30.40 16.62 37.56
C ALA A 586 -30.04 17.16 38.94
N ILE A 587 -30.86 18.07 39.45
CA ILE A 587 -30.79 18.60 40.81
C ILE A 587 -31.93 18.01 41.63
N VAL A 588 -31.58 17.37 42.75
CA VAL A 588 -32.51 16.85 43.75
C VAL A 588 -32.51 17.82 44.93
N ALA A 589 -33.64 18.44 45.24
CA ALA A 589 -33.76 19.45 46.29
C ALA A 589 -34.91 19.18 47.26
N PHE A 590 -34.80 19.73 48.47
CA PHE A 590 -35.87 19.73 49.47
C PHE A 590 -35.86 21.01 50.31
N GLY A 591 -37.04 21.63 50.45
CA GLY A 591 -37.20 22.81 51.31
C GLY A 591 -36.37 24.03 50.87
N GLY A 592 -36.04 24.09 49.57
CA GLY A 592 -35.20 25.14 48.99
C GLY A 592 -33.69 24.92 49.13
N ASN A 593 -33.24 23.73 49.54
CA ASN A 593 -31.82 23.35 49.58
C ASN A 593 -31.57 22.19 48.62
N ASP A 594 -30.46 22.26 47.89
CA ASP A 594 -30.03 21.18 47.00
C ASP A 594 -29.39 20.06 47.82
N LEU A 595 -29.89 18.84 47.65
CA LEU A 595 -29.41 17.64 48.32
C LEU A 595 -28.29 16.96 47.51
N ALA A 596 -28.46 16.89 46.19
CA ALA A 596 -27.50 16.30 45.27
C ALA A 596 -27.65 16.82 43.84
N ARG A 597 -26.56 16.73 43.08
CA ARG A 597 -26.47 16.92 41.64
C ARG A 597 -26.04 15.61 40.98
N LEU A 598 -26.75 15.17 39.95
CA LEU A 598 -26.44 13.96 39.20
C LEU A 598 -25.97 14.37 37.80
N SER A 599 -24.71 14.07 37.49
CA SER A 599 -24.09 14.47 36.23
C SER A 599 -24.70 13.70 35.06
N GLY A 600 -25.12 14.41 34.00
CA GLY A 600 -25.63 13.78 32.78
C GLY A 600 -26.97 13.04 32.92
N VAL A 601 -27.68 13.20 34.03
CA VAL A 601 -28.99 12.59 34.28
C VAL A 601 -30.10 13.62 34.06
N ASP A 602 -31.13 13.28 33.30
CA ASP A 602 -32.32 14.13 33.17
C ASP A 602 -33.25 13.94 34.39
N SER A 603 -33.55 15.01 35.12
CA SER A 603 -34.46 14.95 36.28
C SER A 603 -35.85 14.40 35.96
N ASN A 604 -36.29 14.44 34.70
CA ASN A 604 -37.56 13.85 34.29
C ASN A 604 -37.53 12.31 34.19
N SER A 605 -36.34 11.69 34.14
CA SER A 605 -36.19 10.23 34.15
C SER A 605 -36.27 9.66 35.57
N LEU A 606 -36.06 10.49 36.59
CA LEU A 606 -36.10 10.08 37.99
C LEU A 606 -37.53 9.80 38.47
N THR A 607 -37.70 8.68 39.15
CA THR A 607 -38.95 8.17 39.70
C THR A 607 -38.78 7.76 41.16
N ALA A 608 -39.88 7.44 41.83
CA ALA A 608 -39.82 6.95 43.22
C ALA A 608 -39.03 5.62 43.39
N ALA A 609 -38.74 4.89 42.31
CA ALA A 609 -37.95 3.65 42.37
C ALA A 609 -36.44 3.92 42.53
N ASP A 610 -35.99 5.09 42.10
CA ASP A 610 -34.59 5.53 42.13
C ASP A 610 -34.18 6.07 43.51
N PHE A 611 -35.10 6.02 44.50
CA PHE A 611 -34.91 6.57 45.82
C PHE A 611 -35.20 5.53 46.91
N ALA A 612 -34.34 5.50 47.93
CA ALA A 612 -34.55 4.76 49.17
C ALA A 612 -34.84 5.74 50.32
N PHE A 613 -35.93 5.53 51.05
CA PHE A 613 -36.29 6.37 52.22
C PHE A 613 -36.20 5.56 53.51
N ALA A 614 -35.58 6.12 54.55
CA ALA A 614 -35.38 5.46 55.85
C ALA A 614 -35.73 6.30 57.08
#